data_AF-A0A9D9H3Y8-F1
#
_entry.id   AF-A0A9D9H3Y8-F1
#
_cell.length_a   1.000
_cell.length_b   1.000
_cell.length_c   1.000
_cell.angle_alpha   90.00
_cell.angle_beta   90.00
_cell.angle_gamma   90.00
#
_symmetry.space_group_name_H-M   'P 1'
#
loop_
_entity.id
_entity.type
_entity.pdbx_description
1 polymer ?
#
loop_
_entity_poly.entity_id
_entity_poly.type
_entity_poly.pdbx_seq_one_letter_code
_entity_poly.pdbx_strand_id
1 'polypeptide(L)'
;MKKIAEYAKSGIAWGAVLFVAVNIIGCLLAGNGFTDYLHDDFIRYSVGTIIIAFCYIFPSILYTYNINTVLATAIHFAIGTSGFLLTALSLGFLMGRSIIWALLLSALAFFLIWILFYLDHKKKKSRR
;
A
#
# COMPACT_ATOMS: atom_id res chain seq x y z
N MET A 1 18.58 4.60 12.36
CA MET A 1 18.77 4.87 10.92
C MET A 1 18.61 3.62 10.05
N LYS A 2 19.31 2.50 10.32
CA LYS A 2 19.23 1.27 9.50
C LYS A 2 17.79 0.76 9.24
N LYS A 3 16.97 0.62 10.29
CA LYS A 3 15.55 0.20 10.15
C LYS A 3 14.73 1.15 9.28
N ILE A 4 14.88 2.46 9.46
CA ILE A 4 14.16 3.47 8.66
C ILE A 4 14.46 3.28 7.17
N ALA A 5 15.73 3.10 6.81
CA ALA A 5 16.14 2.84 5.44
C ALA A 5 15.62 1.50 4.91
N GLU A 6 15.56 0.45 5.73
CA GLU A 6 15.01 -0.86 5.35
C GLU A 6 13.51 -0.78 5.03
N TYR A 7 12.71 -0.16 5.89
CA TYR A 7 11.27 -0.01 5.66
C TYR A 7 10.97 0.92 4.48
N ALA A 8 11.75 1.98 4.29
CA ALA A 8 11.61 2.87 3.14
C ALA A 8 11.89 2.14 1.81
N LYS A 9 13.01 1.42 1.73
CA LYS A 9 13.35 0.60 0.56
C LYS A 9 12.32 -0.49 0.29
N SER A 10 11.83 -1.14 1.36
CA SER A 10 10.78 -2.16 1.27
C SER A 10 9.49 -1.57 0.66
N GLY A 11 9.06 -0.40 1.13
CA GLY A 11 7.89 0.29 0.58
C GLY A 11 8.01 0.59 -0.92
N ILE A 12 9.17 1.09 -1.35
CA ILE A 12 9.43 1.38 -2.76
C ILE A 12 9.44 0.09 -3.60
N ALA A 13 10.15 -0.95 -3.13
CA ALA A 13 10.26 -2.22 -3.84
C ALA A 13 8.89 -2.90 -3.99
N TRP A 14 8.10 -2.96 -2.92
CA TRP A 14 6.75 -3.50 -2.97
C TRP A 14 5.81 -2.67 -3.85
N GLY A 15 6.00 -1.35 -3.94
CA GLY A 15 5.29 -0.52 -4.91
C GLY A 15 5.50 -0.98 -6.35
N ALA A 16 6.75 -1.24 -6.73
CA ALA A 16 7.06 -1.77 -8.06
C ALA A 16 6.49 -3.17 -8.28
N VAL A 17 6.61 -4.06 -7.30
CA VAL A 17 6.06 -5.43 -7.38
C VAL A 17 4.54 -5.42 -7.52
N LEU A 18 3.85 -4.63 -6.69
CA LEU A 18 2.39 -4.51 -6.72
C LEU A 18 1.91 -3.90 -8.02
N PHE A 19 2.60 -2.88 -8.52
CA PHE A 19 2.28 -2.27 -9.81
C PHE A 19 2.31 -3.31 -10.95
N VAL A 20 3.37 -4.12 -11.03
CA VAL A 20 3.46 -5.18 -12.04
C VAL A 20 2.41 -6.27 -11.80
N ALA A 21 2.25 -6.73 -10.57
CA ALA A 21 1.31 -7.80 -10.23
C ALA A 21 -0.14 -7.43 -10.54
N VAL A 22 -0.59 -6.22 -10.18
CA VAL A 22 -1.95 -5.74 -10.46
C VAL A 22 -2.19 -5.64 -11.96
N ASN A 23 -1.23 -5.16 -12.74
CA ASN A 23 -1.36 -5.08 -14.18
C ASN A 23 -1.39 -6.45 -14.86
N ILE A 24 -0.56 -7.40 -14.42
CA ILE A 24 -0.60 -8.78 -14.92
C ILE A 24 -1.96 -9.42 -14.61
N ILE A 25 -2.41 -9.34 -13.36
CA ILE A 25 -3.70 -9.92 -12.93
C ILE A 25 -4.85 -9.25 -13.69
N GLY A 26 -4.82 -7.92 -13.82
CA GLY A 26 -5.81 -7.17 -14.57
C GLY A 26 -5.88 -7.58 -16.04
N CYS A 27 -4.74 -7.72 -16.70
CA CYS A 27 -4.68 -8.22 -18.08
C CYS A 27 -5.21 -9.65 -18.22
N LEU A 28 -4.91 -10.54 -17.26
CA LEU A 28 -5.41 -11.91 -17.28
C LEU A 28 -6.93 -11.99 -17.09
N LEU A 29 -7.54 -11.06 -16.34
CA LEU A 29 -8.97 -11.08 -16.01
C LEU A 29 -9.83 -10.25 -16.97
N ALA A 30 -9.32 -9.12 -17.44
CA ALA A 30 -10.07 -8.15 -18.24
C ALA A 30 -9.49 -7.93 -19.65
N GLY A 31 -8.40 -8.63 -20.00
CA GLY A 31 -7.71 -8.49 -21.28
C GLY A 31 -6.74 -7.31 -21.31
N ASN A 32 -6.02 -7.18 -22.43
CA ASN A 32 -4.95 -6.18 -22.60
C ASN A 32 -5.41 -4.73 -22.45
N GLY A 33 -6.70 -4.45 -22.70
CA GLY A 33 -7.28 -3.11 -22.51
C GLY A 33 -7.23 -2.63 -21.05
N PHE A 34 -7.02 -3.53 -20.08
CA PHE A 34 -6.81 -3.15 -18.68
C PHE A 34 -5.61 -2.23 -18.50
N THR A 35 -4.55 -2.39 -19.29
CA THR A 35 -3.32 -1.58 -19.19
C THR A 35 -3.35 -0.32 -20.05
N ASP A 36 -4.46 -0.01 -20.73
CA ASP A 36 -4.52 1.13 -21.65
C ASP A 36 -4.19 2.46 -20.96
N TYR A 37 -4.60 2.61 -19.71
CA TYR A 37 -4.28 3.79 -18.89
C TYR A 37 -2.76 4.04 -18.73
N LEU A 38 -1.92 3.01 -18.90
CA LEU A 38 -0.47 3.15 -18.83
C LEU A 38 0.14 3.77 -20.08
N HIS A 39 -0.52 3.66 -21.23
CA HIS A 39 -0.04 4.28 -22.47
C HIS A 39 -0.06 5.81 -22.37
N ASP A 40 -1.03 6.35 -21.64
CA ASP A 40 -1.21 7.80 -21.50
C ASP A 40 -0.20 8.43 -20.52
N ASP A 41 0.14 7.75 -19.42
CA ASP A 41 1.08 8.29 -18.42
C ASP A 41 1.68 7.23 -17.48
N PHE A 42 2.47 6.32 -18.03
CA PHE A 42 3.15 5.26 -17.27
C PHE A 42 3.90 5.76 -16.03
N ILE A 43 4.61 6.90 -16.13
CA ILE A 43 5.43 7.44 -15.05
C ILE A 43 4.54 7.83 -13.88
N ARG A 44 3.45 8.55 -14.13
CA ARG A 44 2.52 9.00 -13.10
C ARG A 44 1.88 7.82 -12.35
N TYR A 45 1.43 6.79 -13.05
CA TYR A 45 0.83 5.61 -12.41
C TYR A 45 1.85 4.74 -11.64
N SER A 46 3.07 4.63 -12.16
CA SER A 46 4.17 3.92 -11.48
C SER A 46 4.56 4.63 -10.18
N VAL A 47 4.79 5.95 -10.24
CA VAL A 47 5.13 6.78 -9.06
C VAL A 47 3.99 6.76 -8.06
N GLY A 48 2.74 6.88 -8.51
CA GLY A 48 1.57 6.81 -7.64
C GLY A 48 1.50 5.49 -6.88
N THR A 49 1.73 4.35 -7.54
CA THR A 49 1.70 3.05 -6.88
C THR A 49 2.83 2.88 -5.86
N ILE A 50 4.02 3.41 -6.16
CA ILE A 50 5.14 3.48 -5.21
C ILE A 50 4.78 4.30 -3.98
N ILE A 51 4.14 5.47 -4.15
CA ILE A 51 3.70 6.31 -3.04
C ILE A 51 2.69 5.57 -2.16
N ILE A 52 1.68 4.94 -2.75
CA ILE A 52 0.66 4.17 -2.02
C ILE A 52 1.33 3.05 -1.21
N ALA A 53 2.17 2.24 -1.85
CA ALA A 53 2.86 1.15 -1.17
C ALA A 53 3.78 1.66 -0.05
N PHE A 54 4.48 2.78 -0.26
CA PHE A 54 5.29 3.41 0.77
C PHE A 54 4.44 3.84 1.97
N CYS A 55 3.31 4.53 1.75
CA CYS A 55 2.39 4.96 2.81
C CYS A 55 1.81 3.78 3.60
N TYR A 56 1.67 2.60 2.99
CA TYR A 56 1.25 1.40 3.70
C TYR A 56 2.38 0.60 4.35
N ILE A 57 3.60 0.63 3.84
CA ILE A 57 4.65 -0.25 4.36
C ILE A 57 5.53 0.47 5.38
N PHE A 58 5.85 1.74 5.12
CA PHE A 58 6.74 2.51 5.99
C PHE A 58 6.23 2.64 7.44
N PRO A 59 4.94 2.92 7.71
CA PRO A 59 4.45 3.05 9.09
C PRO A 59 4.51 1.76 9.90
N SER A 60 4.70 0.60 9.26
CA SER A 60 4.90 -0.68 9.96
C SER A 60 6.14 -0.68 10.86
N ILE A 61 7.08 0.26 10.67
CA ILE A 61 8.20 0.47 11.59
C ILE A 61 7.73 0.79 13.02
N LEU A 62 6.54 1.36 13.21
CA LEU A 62 5.95 1.70 14.51
C LEU A 62 5.83 0.47 15.42
N TYR A 63 5.55 -0.71 14.86
CA TYR A 63 5.48 -1.97 15.61
C TYR A 63 6.83 -2.47 16.13
N THR A 64 7.92 -1.85 15.67
CA THR A 64 9.28 -2.19 16.14
C THR A 64 9.72 -1.34 17.34
N TYR A 65 8.93 -0.34 17.72
CA TYR A 65 9.15 0.53 18.88
C TYR A 65 8.21 0.15 20.03
N ASN A 66 8.48 0.67 21.23
CA ASN A 66 7.64 0.45 22.42
C ASN A 66 6.37 1.34 22.40
N ILE A 67 5.64 1.31 21.29
CA ILE A 67 4.36 2.00 21.12
C ILE A 67 3.24 0.98 21.36
N ASN A 68 2.12 1.42 21.95
CA ASN A 68 0.93 0.59 22.08
C ASN A 68 0.46 0.09 20.69
N THR A 69 0.17 -1.21 20.56
CA THR A 69 -0.25 -1.84 19.30
C THR A 69 -1.50 -1.20 18.68
N VAL A 70 -2.47 -0.78 19.48
CA VAL A 70 -3.69 -0.10 19.02
C VAL A 70 -3.34 1.25 18.43
N LEU A 71 -2.51 2.04 19.12
CA LEU A 71 -2.06 3.35 18.63
C LEU A 71 -1.21 3.22 17.35
N ALA A 72 -0.27 2.26 17.32
CA ALA A 72 0.52 1.98 16.13
C ALA A 72 -0.37 1.59 14.94
N THR A 73 -1.40 0.79 15.18
CA THR A 73 -2.38 0.37 14.15
C THR A 73 -3.23 1.54 13.68
N ALA A 74 -3.69 2.41 14.57
CA ALA A 74 -4.44 3.60 14.20
C ALA A 74 -3.61 4.57 13.32
N ILE A 75 -2.35 4.82 13.70
CA ILE A 75 -1.43 5.67 12.93
C ILE A 75 -1.13 5.05 11.56
N HIS A 76 -0.85 3.74 11.52
CA HIS A 76 -0.58 3.02 10.28
C HIS A 76 -1.78 3.06 9.34
N PHE A 77 -2.98 2.81 9.86
CA PHE A 77 -4.23 2.91 9.10
C PHE A 77 -4.44 4.32 8.55
N ALA A 78 -4.26 5.36 9.38
CA ALA A 78 -4.45 6.75 8.99
C ALA A 78 -3.47 7.16 7.88
N ILE A 79 -2.18 6.85 8.01
CA ILE A 79 -1.16 7.20 7.02
C ILE A 79 -1.40 6.44 5.71
N GLY A 80 -1.64 5.12 5.79
CA GLY A 80 -1.88 4.29 4.61
C GLY A 80 -3.13 4.73 3.84
N THR A 81 -4.23 4.94 4.55
CA THR A 81 -5.50 5.38 3.94
C THR A 81 -5.41 6.78 3.36
N SER A 82 -4.77 7.72 4.07
CA SER A 82 -4.60 9.08 3.55
C SER A 82 -3.72 9.09 2.30
N GLY A 83 -2.60 8.35 2.32
CA GLY A 83 -1.74 8.20 1.15
C GLY A 83 -2.50 7.60 -0.04
N PHE A 84 -3.25 6.52 0.19
CA PHE A 84 -4.09 5.91 -0.83
C PHE A 84 -5.09 6.90 -1.44
N LEU A 85 -5.88 7.57 -0.61
CA LEU A 85 -6.93 8.48 -1.09
C LEU A 85 -6.34 9.66 -1.83
N LEU A 86 -5.32 10.31 -1.28
CA LEU A 86 -4.68 11.48 -1.92
C LEU A 86 -4.06 11.09 -3.27
N THR A 87 -3.40 9.95 -3.35
CA THR A 87 -2.84 9.46 -4.63
C THR A 87 -3.93 9.03 -5.60
N ALA A 88 -4.97 8.32 -5.16
CA ALA A 88 -6.06 7.90 -6.03
C ALA A 88 -6.86 9.10 -6.59
N LEU A 89 -7.04 10.15 -5.79
CA LEU A 89 -7.59 11.43 -6.24
C LEU A 89 -6.69 12.09 -7.28
N SER A 90 -5.39 12.20 -7.00
CA SER A 90 -4.45 12.87 -7.90
C SER A 90 -4.26 12.13 -9.21
N LEU A 91 -4.44 10.80 -9.24
CA LEU A 91 -4.43 9.97 -10.45
C LEU A 91 -5.76 9.96 -11.21
N GLY A 92 -6.82 10.57 -10.66
CA GLY A 92 -8.16 10.53 -11.27
C GLY A 92 -8.86 9.18 -11.16
N PHE A 93 -8.31 8.21 -10.43
CA PHE A 93 -8.93 6.89 -10.23
C PHE A 93 -10.31 6.96 -9.58
N LEU A 94 -10.57 8.02 -8.83
CA LEU A 94 -11.84 8.23 -8.14
C LEU A 94 -12.85 9.07 -8.95
N MET A 95 -12.48 9.58 -10.13
CA MET A 95 -13.42 10.35 -10.96
C MET A 95 -14.59 9.47 -11.41
N GLY A 96 -15.81 9.84 -11.02
CA GLY A 96 -17.03 9.08 -11.31
C GLY A 96 -17.23 7.82 -10.46
N ARG A 97 -16.36 7.54 -9.47
CA ARG A 97 -16.49 6.40 -8.56
C ARG A 97 -16.88 6.87 -7.15
N SER A 98 -17.63 6.05 -6.42
CA SER A 98 -18.01 6.38 -5.04
C SER A 98 -16.80 6.38 -4.11
N ILE A 99 -16.66 7.43 -3.30
CA ILE A 99 -15.65 7.52 -2.24
C ILE A 99 -15.75 6.36 -1.23
N ILE A 100 -16.95 5.80 -1.05
CA ILE A 100 -17.18 4.65 -0.19
C ILE A 100 -16.44 3.42 -0.73
N TRP A 101 -16.48 3.19 -2.04
CA TRP A 101 -15.73 2.09 -2.66
C TRP A 101 -14.22 2.27 -2.50
N ALA A 102 -13.73 3.51 -2.61
CA ALA A 102 -12.32 3.82 -2.38
C ALA A 102 -11.89 3.52 -0.95
N LEU A 103 -12.71 3.90 0.03
CA LEU A 103 -12.47 3.63 1.46
C LEU A 103 -12.48 2.12 1.76
N LEU A 104 -13.43 1.37 1.19
CA LEU A 104 -13.48 -0.09 1.36
C LEU A 104 -12.25 -0.78 0.77
N LEU A 105 -11.82 -0.37 -0.42
CA LEU A 105 -10.62 -0.90 -1.05
C LEU A 105 -9.36 -0.56 -0.24
N SER A 106 -9.27 0.67 0.25
CA SER A 106 -8.21 1.14 1.14
C SER A 106 -8.16 0.32 2.43
N ALA A 107 -9.31 0.10 3.08
CA ALA A 107 -9.41 -0.68 4.30
C ALA A 107 -9.03 -2.17 4.07
N LEU A 108 -9.41 -2.73 2.92
CA LEU A 108 -9.01 -4.09 2.53
C LEU A 108 -7.49 -4.18 2.34
N ALA A 109 -6.90 -3.24 1.59
CA ALA A 109 -5.44 -3.19 1.38
C ALA A 109 -4.70 -3.05 2.71
N PHE A 110 -5.18 -2.17 3.59
CA PHE A 110 -4.64 -2.05 4.95
C PHE A 110 -4.68 -3.38 5.69
N PHE A 111 -5.85 -4.04 5.74
CA PHE A 111 -6.03 -5.28 6.48
C PHE A 111 -5.08 -6.39 6.01
N LEU A 112 -4.89 -6.52 4.69
CA LEU A 112 -3.97 -7.49 4.09
C LEU A 112 -2.50 -7.19 4.47
N ILE A 113 -2.09 -5.93 4.46
CA ILE A 113 -0.72 -5.56 4.82
C ILE A 113 -0.52 -5.73 6.33
N TRP A 114 -1.47 -5.28 7.13
CA TRP A 114 -1.45 -5.36 8.58
C TRP A 114 -1.36 -6.81 9.08
N ILE A 115 -2.15 -7.73 8.51
CA ILE A 115 -2.14 -9.13 8.95
C ILE A 115 -0.80 -9.80 8.66
N LEU A 116 -0.18 -9.51 7.51
CA LEU A 116 1.15 -10.02 7.17
C LEU A 116 2.20 -9.56 8.19
N PHE A 117 2.19 -8.27 8.55
CA PHE A 117 3.09 -7.73 9.56
C PHE A 117 2.80 -8.28 10.96
N TYR A 118 1.53 -8.40 11.34
CA TYR A 118 1.12 -8.94 12.63
C TYR A 118 1.63 -10.38 12.81
N LEU A 119 1.47 -11.23 11.78
CA LEU A 119 1.93 -12.62 11.83
C LEU A 119 3.46 -12.73 11.90
N ASP A 120 4.20 -11.91 11.15
CA ASP A 120 5.67 -11.88 11.22
C ASP A 120 6.17 -11.45 12.61
N HIS A 121 5.58 -10.40 13.18
CA HIS A 121 5.92 -9.94 14.53
C HIS A 121 5.57 -10.97 15.61
N LYS A 122 4.41 -11.61 15.53
CA LYS A 122 4.01 -12.68 16.46
C LYS A 122 5.00 -13.84 16.43
N LYS A 123 5.42 -14.27 15.24
CA LYS A 123 6.43 -15.32 15.05
C LYS A 123 7.77 -14.96 15.69
N LYS A 124 8.24 -13.72 15.49
CA LYS A 124 9.49 -13.22 16.11
C LYS A 124 9.42 -13.16 17.63
N LYS A 125 8.26 -12.83 18.20
CA LYS A 125 8.04 -12.81 19.66
C LYS A 125 7.99 -14.22 20.26
N SER A 126 7.45 -15.22 19.56
CA SER A 126 7.38 -16.62 20.03
C SER A 126 8.72 -17.39 20.02
N ARG A 127 9.73 -16.85 19.34
CA ARG A 127 11.07 -17.47 19.20
C ARG A 127 12.10 -16.88 20.18
N ARG A 128 11.69 -15.99 21.06
CA ARG A 128 12.48 -15.39 22.14
C ARG A 128 11.93 -15.88 23.46
#